data_AF-A0A960AJ54-F1
#
_entry.id   AF-A0A960AJ54-F1
#
_cell.length_a   1.000
_cell.length_b   1.000
_cell.length_c   1.000
_cell.angle_alpha   90.00
_cell.angle_beta   90.00
_cell.angle_gamma   90.00
#
_symmetry.space_group_name_H-M   'P 1'
#
loop_
_entity.id
_entity.type
_entity.pdbx_description
1 polymer ?
#
loop_
_entity_poly.entity_id
_entity_poly.type
_entity_poly.pdbx_seq_one_letter_code
_entity_poly.pdbx_strand_id
1 'polypeptide(L)'
;MFDIGLGELVVLGLLALLVFGPDRLPGAAASAGRFVSRTRETLAQARSQISESAELDSVGQDLKSLADLHPKRMLSSLAEPVDPGQATPKQAPKPASPIDPNAT
;
A
#
# COMPACT_ATOMS: atom_id res chain seq x y z
N MET A 1 3.57 -2.96 -5.08
CA MET A 1 3.77 -3.99 -6.12
C MET A 1 3.42 -3.35 -7.46
N PHE A 2 4.40 -2.66 -8.03
CA PHE A 2 4.40 -2.15 -9.40
C PHE A 2 5.78 -2.53 -9.95
N ASP A 3 5.94 -3.81 -10.25
CA ASP A 3 7.14 -4.35 -10.90
C ASP A 3 7.01 -4.09 -12.41
N ILE A 4 6.98 -2.81 -12.78
CA ILE A 4 6.90 -2.38 -14.17
C ILE A 4 8.27 -1.84 -14.51
N GLY A 5 9.07 -2.66 -15.19
CA GLY A 5 10.35 -2.25 -15.72
C GLY A 5 10.19 -1.34 -16.94
N LEU A 6 11.31 -0.79 -17.42
CA LEU A 6 11.33 0.03 -18.62
C LEU A 6 10.82 -0.76 -19.85
N GLY A 7 11.08 -2.06 -19.91
CA GLY A 7 10.62 -2.94 -20.99
C GLY A 7 9.10 -3.08 -21.01
N GLU A 8 8.49 -3.40 -19.87
CA GLU A 8 7.03 -3.49 -19.76
C GLU A 8 6.35 -2.16 -20.08
N LEU A 9 6.93 -1.04 -19.67
CA LEU A 9 6.37 0.29 -19.93
C LEU A 9 6.33 0.60 -21.43
N VAL A 10 7.38 0.23 -22.18
CA VAL A 10 7.41 0.38 -23.64
C VAL A 10 6.34 -0.49 -24.30
N VAL A 11 6.20 -1.76 -23.87
CA VAL A 11 5.16 -2.66 -24.41
C VAL A 11 3.76 -2.12 -24.14
N LEU A 12 3.50 -1.66 -22.92
CA LEU A 12 2.22 -1.04 -22.55
C LEU A 12 1.97 0.25 -23.34
N GLY A 13 3.00 1.06 -23.58
CA GLY A 13 2.93 2.25 -24.43
C GLY A 13 2.53 1.90 -25.86
N LEU A 14 3.16 0.89 -26.45
CA LEU A 14 2.82 0.40 -27.79
C LEU A 14 1.38 -0.14 -27.86
N LEU A 15 0.95 -0.90 -26.86
CA LEU A 15 -0.43 -1.40 -26.77
C LEU A 15 -1.43 -0.24 -26.65
N ALA A 16 -1.14 0.75 -25.81
CA ALA A 16 -1.97 1.94 -25.67
C ALA A 16 -2.06 2.71 -26.98
N LEU A 17 -0.94 2.86 -27.70
CA LEU A 17 -0.92 3.48 -29.03
C LEU A 17 -1.74 2.68 -30.05
N LEU A 18 -1.73 1.36 -29.99
CA LEU A 18 -2.51 0.51 -30.90
C LEU A 18 -4.02 0.60 -30.62
N VAL A 19 -4.42 0.60 -29.34
CA VAL A 19 -5.82 0.61 -28.92
C VAL A 19 -6.45 1.99 -29.07
N PHE A 20 -5.78 3.04 -28.58
CA PHE A 20 -6.31 4.40 -28.59
C PHE A 20 -5.90 5.20 -29.83
N GLY A 21 -4.78 4.85 -30.46
CA GLY A 21 -4.15 5.64 -31.52
C GLY A 21 -3.18 6.70 -30.98
N PRO A 22 -2.11 7.03 -31.72
CA PRO A 22 -1.11 8.02 -31.32
C PRO A 22 -1.68 9.42 -31.13
N ASP A 23 -2.71 9.79 -31.88
CA ASP A 23 -3.31 11.13 -31.79
C ASP A 23 -4.22 11.30 -30.58
N ARG A 24 -4.83 10.22 -30.07
CA ARG A 24 -5.81 10.29 -28.97
C ARG A 24 -5.24 9.96 -27.61
N LEU A 25 -4.16 9.17 -27.55
CA LEU A 25 -3.44 8.85 -26.31
C LEU A 25 -3.04 10.11 -25.51
N PRO A 26 -2.38 11.14 -26.08
CA PRO A 26 -1.99 12.33 -25.31
C PRO A 26 -3.20 13.08 -24.76
N GLY A 27 -4.31 13.14 -25.50
CA GLY A 27 -5.56 13.73 -25.02
C GLY A 27 -6.20 12.93 -23.87
N ALA A 28 -6.18 11.60 -23.97
CA ALA A 28 -6.68 10.72 -22.91
C ALA A 28 -5.83 10.82 -21.64
N ALA A 29 -4.50 10.83 -21.76
CA ALA A 29 -3.58 11.01 -20.65
C ALA A 29 -3.78 12.38 -19.96
N ALA A 30 -3.92 13.46 -20.74
CA ALA A 30 -4.19 14.79 -20.20
C ALA A 30 -5.54 14.85 -19.45
N SER A 31 -6.57 14.18 -19.97
CA SER A 31 -7.89 14.12 -19.34
C SER A 31 -7.86 13.32 -18.03
N ALA A 32 -7.22 12.15 -18.04
CA ALA A 32 -7.02 11.35 -16.84
C ALA A 32 -6.20 12.11 -15.79
N GLY A 33 -5.13 12.80 -16.19
CA GLY A 33 -4.32 13.61 -15.31
C GLY A 33 -5.12 14.74 -14.65
N ARG A 34 -5.94 15.46 -15.43
CA ARG A 34 -6.84 16.50 -14.90
C ARG A 34 -7.88 15.93 -13.95
N PHE A 35 -8.44 14.76 -14.25
CA PHE A 35 -9.38 14.08 -13.36
C PHE A 35 -8.74 13.72 -12.02
N VAL A 36 -7.55 13.13 -12.05
CA VAL A 36 -6.79 12.80 -10.84
C VAL A 36 -6.43 14.06 -10.05
N SER A 37 -6.00 15.15 -10.72
CA SER A 37 -5.70 16.43 -10.05
C SER A 37 -6.90 16.97 -9.30
N ARG A 38 -8.07 17.05 -9.97
CA ARG A 38 -9.32 17.51 -9.36
C ARG A 38 -9.74 16.64 -8.19
N THR A 39 -9.65 15.32 -8.33
CA THR A 39 -9.95 14.39 -7.23
C THR A 39 -9.03 14.64 -6.04
N ARG A 40 -7.72 14.81 -6.25
CA ARG A 40 -6.78 15.14 -5.17
C ARG A 40 -7.13 16.46 -4.48
N GLU A 41 -7.50 17.49 -5.24
CA GLU A 41 -7.93 18.78 -4.70
C GLU A 41 -9.21 18.66 -3.86
N THR A 42 -10.22 17.94 -4.35
CA THR A 42 -11.47 17.69 -3.61
C THR A 42 -11.21 16.92 -2.31
N LEU A 43 -10.35 15.90 -2.34
CA LEU A 43 -9.95 15.17 -1.13
C LEU A 43 -9.20 16.06 -0.14
N ALA A 44 -8.34 16.96 -0.63
CA ALA A 44 -7.63 17.91 0.20
C ALA A 44 -8.57 18.92 0.88
N GLN A 45 -9.57 19.43 0.15
CA GLN A 45 -10.60 20.33 0.69
C GLN A 45 -11.50 19.63 1.71
N ALA A 46 -11.88 18.38 1.46
CA ALA A 46 -12.63 17.59 2.44
C ALA A 46 -11.80 17.38 3.73
N ARG A 47 -10.51 17.03 3.59
CA ARG A 47 -9.59 16.90 4.73
C ARG A 47 -9.43 18.22 5.50
N SER A 48 -9.37 19.37 4.81
CA SER A 48 -9.22 20.67 5.46
C SER A 48 -10.45 21.08 6.26
N GLN A 49 -11.65 20.84 5.72
CA GLN A 49 -12.91 21.12 6.43
C GLN A 49 -13.07 20.26 7.68
N ILE A 50 -12.65 18.99 7.61
CA ILE A 50 -12.70 18.08 8.75
C ILE A 50 -11.62 18.44 9.77
N SER A 51 -10.43 18.92 9.37
CA SER A 51 -9.38 19.35 10.33
C SER A 51 -9.73 20.61 11.08
N GLU A 52 -10.56 21.45 10.46
CA GLU A 52 -11.02 22.70 11.07
C GLU A 52 -12.19 22.46 12.04
N SER A 53 -12.91 21.34 11.92
CA SER A 53 -14.10 21.02 12.72
C SER A 53 -13.94 19.81 13.66
N ALA A 54 -12.95 18.94 13.45
CA ALA A 54 -12.66 17.76 14.27
C ALA A 54 -11.15 17.51 14.38
N GLU A 55 -10.68 17.24 15.61
CA GLU A 55 -9.29 16.88 15.96
C GLU A 55 -8.68 15.83 15.02
N LEU A 56 -7.89 16.29 14.03
CA LEU A 56 -7.32 15.43 12.99
C LEU A 56 -5.96 14.83 13.34
N ASP A 57 -5.48 15.03 14.56
CA ASP A 57 -4.29 14.34 15.06
C ASP A 57 -4.52 12.81 15.09
N SER A 58 -5.75 12.36 15.36
CA SER A 58 -6.11 10.93 15.38
C SER A 58 -6.05 10.27 13.99
N VAL A 59 -6.72 10.84 12.97
CA VAL A 59 -6.77 10.26 11.62
C VAL A 59 -5.42 10.34 10.89
N GLY A 60 -4.66 11.41 11.11
CA GLY A 60 -3.30 11.52 10.59
C GLY A 60 -2.36 10.50 11.21
N GLN A 61 -2.49 10.24 12.51
CA GLN A 61 -1.71 9.26 13.24
C GLN A 61 -2.11 7.82 12.89
N ASP A 62 -3.39 7.54 12.63
CA ASP A 62 -3.87 6.24 12.16
C ASP A 62 -3.34 5.91 10.76
N LEU A 63 -3.41 6.85 9.82
CA LEU A 63 -2.84 6.66 8.47
C LEU A 63 -1.31 6.52 8.51
N LYS A 64 -0.64 7.26 9.40
CA LYS A 64 0.80 7.13 9.60
C LYS A 64 1.16 5.80 10.24
N SER A 65 0.39 5.34 11.23
CA SER A 65 0.58 4.04 11.88
C SER A 65 0.30 2.87 10.92
N LEU A 66 -0.67 3.00 10.01
CA LEU A 66 -0.92 2.04 8.94
C LEU A 66 0.21 2.01 7.90
N ALA A 67 0.76 3.17 7.54
CA ALA A 67 1.91 3.25 6.64
C ALA A 67 3.20 2.71 7.28
N ASP A 68 3.33 2.84 8.61
CA ASP A 68 4.45 2.34 9.42
C ASP A 68 4.30 0.86 9.78
N LEU A 69 3.12 0.26 9.56
CA LEU A 69 2.88 -1.19 9.63
C LEU A 69 3.56 -1.89 8.44
N HIS A 70 4.90 -1.88 8.47
CA HIS A 70 5.89 -2.58 7.66
C HIS A 70 5.35 -3.32 6.42
N PRO A 71 5.03 -2.60 5.33
CA PRO A 71 4.81 -3.23 4.02
C PRO A 71 6.03 -4.04 3.60
N LYS A 72 7.22 -3.62 4.04
CA LYS A 72 8.49 -4.35 3.86
C LYS A 72 8.49 -5.73 4.50
N ARG A 73 7.86 -5.94 5.67
CA ARG A 73 7.80 -7.29 6.28
C ARG A 73 6.87 -8.23 5.54
N MET A 74 5.75 -7.71 5.02
CA MET A 74 4.85 -8.51 4.19
C MET A 74 5.47 -8.82 2.81
N LEU A 75 6.21 -7.86 2.24
CA LEU A 75 6.95 -8.08 1.00
C LEU A 75 8.09 -9.08 1.19
N SER A 76 8.81 -9.04 2.32
CA SER A 76 9.82 -10.05 2.65
C SER A 76 9.23 -11.45 2.79
N SER A 77 8.07 -11.60 3.44
CA SER A 77 7.41 -12.91 3.56
C SER A 77 6.83 -13.44 2.25
N LEU A 78 6.59 -12.57 1.26
CA LEU A 78 6.12 -12.94 -0.08
C LEU A 78 7.27 -13.18 -1.07
N ALA A 79 8.40 -12.48 -0.88
CA ALA A 79 9.61 -12.60 -1.68
C ALA A 79 10.52 -13.74 -1.21
N GLU A 80 10.25 -14.33 -0.04
CA GLU A 80 10.91 -15.55 0.40
C GLU A 80 10.33 -16.73 -0.42
N PRO A 81 11.10 -17.34 -1.34
CA PRO A 81 10.64 -18.53 -2.01
C PRO A 81 10.46 -19.62 -0.96
N VAL A 82 9.22 -20.11 -0.79
CA VAL A 82 8.95 -21.32 -0.02
C VAL A 82 9.66 -22.47 -0.72
N ASP A 83 10.83 -22.82 -0.20
CA ASP A 83 11.55 -24.04 -0.56
C ASP A 83 10.77 -25.23 0.04
N PRO A 84 10.17 -26.12 -0.77
CA PRO A 84 9.37 -27.22 -0.27
C PRO A 84 10.20 -28.36 0.38
N GLY A 85 11.45 -28.08 0.78
CA GLY A 85 12.38 -29.05 1.36
C GLY A 85 12.59 -29.01 2.89
N GLN A 86 12.02 -28.06 3.65
CA GLN A 86 12.23 -28.02 5.12
C GLN A 86 10.93 -28.01 5.91
N ALA A 87 10.46 -29.22 6.21
CA ALA A 87 9.63 -29.45 7.38
C ALA A 87 10.51 -29.43 8.65
N THR A 88 10.00 -28.74 9.67
CA THR A 88 10.36 -28.72 11.12
C THR A 88 11.28 -27.57 11.61
N PRO A 89 11.19 -27.16 12.88
CA PRO A 89 10.08 -26.40 13.47
C PRO A 89 10.60 -25.24 14.35
N LYS A 90 10.11 -24.00 14.20
CA LYS A 90 10.42 -22.95 15.17
C LYS A 90 9.20 -22.11 15.57
N GLN A 91 8.80 -22.37 16.81
CA GLN A 91 8.21 -21.44 17.77
C GLN A 91 6.68 -21.36 17.82
N ALA A 92 6.11 -22.37 18.48
CA ALA A 92 4.83 -22.24 19.18
C ALA A 92 5.00 -21.28 20.39
N PRO A 93 4.03 -20.40 20.69
CA PRO A 93 4.05 -19.61 21.91
C PRO A 93 3.85 -20.53 23.11
N LYS A 94 4.80 -20.50 24.04
CA LYS A 94 4.78 -21.24 25.31
C LYS A 94 3.63 -20.71 26.18
N PRO A 95 2.61 -21.51 26.54
CA PRO A 95 1.55 -21.08 27.42
C PRO A 95 1.95 -21.15 28.90
N ALA A 96 1.53 -20.11 29.63
CA ALA A 96 1.29 -19.99 31.08
C ALA A 96 2.46 -20.19 32.06
N SER A 97 2.84 -19.09 32.72
CA SER A 97 3.55 -19.12 34.02
C SER A 97 2.60 -19.62 35.12
N PRO A 98 3.04 -20.47 36.06
CA PRO A 98 2.25 -20.89 37.21
C PRO A 98 2.06 -19.74 38.20
N ILE A 99 0.86 -19.63 38.77
CA ILE A 99 0.57 -18.76 39.91
C ILE A 99 1.18 -19.43 41.16
N ASP A 100 2.16 -18.78 41.77
CA ASP A 100 2.78 -19.21 43.04
C ASP A 100 1.85 -18.91 44.23
N PRO A 101 1.40 -19.92 45.01
CA PRO A 101 0.49 -19.72 46.14
C PRO A 101 1.18 -19.37 47.48
N ASN A 102 2.43 -18.89 47.47
CA ASN A 102 3.19 -18.56 48.69
C ASN A 102 3.72 -17.11 48.72
N ALA A 103 2.87 -16.15 48.34
CA ALA A 103 3.01 -14.76 48.78
C ALA A 103 2.08 -14.53 49.97
N THR A 104 2.68 -14.16 51.10
CA THR A 104 2.11 -13.86 52.43
C THR A 104 0.86 -12.97 52.41
#